data_AF-A0AA88KM30-F1
#
_entry.id   AF-A0AA88KM30-F1
#
_cell.length_a   1.000
_cell.length_b   1.000
_cell.length_c   1.000
_cell.angle_alpha   90.00
_cell.angle_beta   90.00
_cell.angle_gamma   90.00
#
_symmetry.space_group_name_H-M   'P 1'
#
loop_
_entity.id
_entity.type
_entity.pdbx_description
1 polymer ?
#
loop_
_entity_poly.entity_id
_entity_poly.type
_entity_poly.pdbx_seq_one_letter_code
_entity_poly.pdbx_strand_id
1 'polypeptide(L)'
;MTESVFLDEEDTVPDDSDTSLDLVFNYEKLVQDRSKMHKLNGYYIGASNNFVRVFTLNGRKYWISQALCNHRAPDYKVHFSVVPQDVPRAFNLISKHFYQRKLKFGMKAIMIDKETESKSMSDESFKWNTHTGNDKSFTLEWPQSMRGREITLYIYRYYEIEKLKNIREYLCVGGDHDGALNLENVTTDNTMETCQQQQDTLKNEITVKDYSIYDETNVKYHYSNFMEFTSHPFKQFELTKQDEESLSFLRKWVFEVEQILERENIQSNGCADGDLSLGLKYASFRNESFIPVIDAQTHSADKHALSSNEVNELFRYPPNYSGWNAANYEEATTIAENFKNSTMNTFNAMLCDYAPLILFFLIPITIGVIMKHGM
;
A
#
# COMPACT_ATOMS: atom_id res chain seq x y z
N MET A 1 -5.96 -22.23 44.11
CA MET A 1 -6.20 -21.04 43.27
C MET A 1 -5.00 -20.14 43.44
N THR A 2 -4.10 -20.13 42.46
CA THR A 2 -2.94 -19.25 42.44
C THR A 2 -3.38 -17.94 41.83
N GLU A 3 -3.46 -16.88 42.64
CA GLU A 3 -3.61 -15.50 42.14
C GLU A 3 -2.41 -15.19 41.24
N SER A 4 -2.66 -15.07 39.94
CA SER A 4 -1.68 -14.52 39.02
C SER A 4 -1.54 -13.04 39.33
N VAL A 5 -0.48 -12.69 40.05
CA VAL A 5 -0.05 -11.30 40.21
C VAL A 5 0.38 -10.82 38.82
N PHE A 6 -0.53 -10.14 38.11
CA PHE A 6 -0.15 -9.27 37.01
C PHE A 6 0.65 -8.14 37.64
N LEU A 7 1.97 -8.24 37.56
CA LEU A 7 2.83 -7.09 37.82
C LEU A 7 2.47 -6.07 36.76
N ASP A 8 1.90 -4.94 37.19
CA ASP A 8 1.79 -3.75 36.35
C ASP A 8 3.22 -3.35 35.99
N GLU A 9 3.70 -3.79 34.82
CA GLU A 9 4.91 -3.23 34.22
C GLU A 9 4.63 -1.73 34.07
N GLU A 10 5.27 -0.90 34.90
CA GLU A 10 5.24 0.55 34.72
C GLU A 10 5.72 0.84 33.31
N ASP A 11 4.79 1.24 32.44
CA ASP A 11 5.02 1.71 31.09
C ASP A 11 5.92 2.96 31.18
N THR A 12 7.22 2.77 31.29
CA THR A 12 8.19 3.87 31.21
C THR A 12 8.13 4.39 29.78
N VAL A 13 7.37 5.46 29.57
CA VAL A 13 7.29 6.13 28.27
C VAL A 13 8.70 6.62 27.91
N PRO A 14 9.31 6.10 26.83
CA PRO A 14 10.62 6.58 26.40
C PRO A 14 10.55 8.08 26.14
N ASP A 15 11.59 8.82 26.52
CA ASP A 15 11.67 10.24 26.15
C ASP A 15 11.79 10.38 24.62
N ASP A 16 11.44 11.55 24.08
CA ASP A 16 11.56 11.83 22.64
C ASP A 16 13.01 12.07 22.19
N SER A 17 14.00 11.61 22.96
CA SER A 17 15.40 11.74 22.59
C SER A 17 15.75 10.82 21.40
N ASP A 18 16.69 11.24 20.57
CA ASP A 18 17.14 10.44 19.42
C ASP A 18 17.60 9.03 19.83
N THR A 19 18.24 8.91 20.99
CA THR A 19 18.68 7.61 21.53
C THR A 19 17.51 6.69 21.85
N SER A 20 16.43 7.22 22.43
CA SER A 20 15.20 6.47 22.69
C SER A 20 14.50 6.06 21.39
N LEU A 21 14.48 6.94 20.38
CA LEU A 21 13.91 6.62 19.06
C LEU A 21 14.68 5.48 18.39
N ASP A 22 16.01 5.49 18.43
CA ASP A 22 16.84 4.44 17.81
C ASP A 22 16.67 3.07 18.51
N LEU A 23 16.27 3.06 19.78
CA LEU A 23 15.93 1.83 20.51
C LEU A 23 14.55 1.26 20.16
N VAL A 24 13.61 2.12 19.76
CA VAL A 24 12.23 1.75 19.40
C VAL A 24 12.13 1.41 17.91
N PHE A 25 12.74 2.21 17.04
CA PHE A 25 12.78 2.02 15.60
C PHE A 25 13.99 1.18 15.18
N ASN A 26 14.05 -0.03 15.71
CA ASN A 26 15.10 -1.01 15.45
C ASN A 26 14.49 -2.30 14.89
N TYR A 27 14.53 -2.42 13.57
CA TYR A 27 13.98 -3.54 12.82
C TYR A 27 14.41 -4.90 13.37
N GLU A 28 15.72 -5.11 13.56
CA GLU A 28 16.27 -6.39 14.00
C GLU A 28 15.75 -6.79 15.38
N LYS A 29 15.70 -5.83 16.32
CA LYS A 29 15.16 -6.05 17.65
C LYS A 29 13.67 -6.39 17.60
N LEU A 30 12.90 -5.71 16.75
CA LEU A 30 11.47 -5.98 16.56
C LEU A 30 11.25 -7.39 16.00
N VAL A 31 12.07 -7.82 15.03
CA VAL A 31 12.02 -9.17 14.45
C VAL A 31 12.41 -10.25 15.47
N GLN A 32 13.31 -9.95 16.41
CA GLN A 32 13.68 -10.84 17.50
C GLN A 32 12.56 -10.92 18.57
N ASP A 33 11.85 -9.82 18.83
CA ASP A 33 10.82 -9.73 19.87
C ASP A 33 9.40 -9.67 19.29
N ARG A 34 9.04 -10.64 18.44
CA ARG A 34 7.73 -10.70 17.75
C ARG A 34 6.52 -10.78 18.69
N SER A 35 6.75 -11.18 19.94
CA SER A 35 5.70 -11.30 20.95
C SER A 35 5.26 -9.95 21.52
N LYS A 36 6.05 -8.89 21.30
CA LYS A 36 5.82 -7.59 21.91
C LYS A 36 5.39 -6.54 20.90
N MET A 37 4.57 -5.62 21.40
CA MET A 37 4.16 -4.40 20.73
C MET A 37 4.60 -3.24 21.60
N HIS A 38 5.52 -2.43 21.11
CA HIS A 38 5.97 -1.22 21.80
C HIS A 38 5.01 -0.08 21.54
N LYS A 39 4.82 0.80 22.54
CA LYS A 39 4.00 2.00 22.43
C LYS A 39 4.86 3.22 22.69
N LEU A 40 4.76 4.22 21.82
CA LEU A 40 5.49 5.49 21.93
C LEU A 40 4.57 6.64 21.49
N ASN A 41 4.13 7.48 22.44
CA ASN A 41 3.36 8.70 22.15
C ASN A 41 2.18 8.52 21.16
N GLY A 42 1.42 7.44 21.32
CA GLY A 42 0.27 7.11 20.47
C GLY A 42 0.58 6.30 19.22
N TYR A 43 1.87 5.99 18.98
CA TYR A 43 2.34 5.05 17.98
C TYR A 43 2.53 3.66 18.58
N TYR A 44 2.30 2.64 17.77
CA TYR A 44 2.48 1.24 18.07
C TYR A 44 3.47 0.66 17.07
N ILE A 45 4.50 -0.02 17.59
CA ILE A 45 5.60 -0.58 16.82
C ILE A 45 5.80 -2.05 17.20
N GLY A 46 5.83 -2.94 16.22
CA GLY A 46 5.97 -4.37 16.48
C GLY A 46 6.16 -5.19 15.22
N ALA A 47 6.42 -6.48 15.38
CA ALA A 47 6.63 -7.40 14.29
C ALA A 47 5.63 -8.56 14.39
N SER A 48 4.77 -8.73 13.39
CA SER A 48 3.81 -9.84 13.34
C SER A 48 3.34 -10.13 11.92
N ASN A 49 2.88 -11.36 11.69
CA ASN A 49 2.37 -11.82 10.39
C ASN A 49 3.35 -11.53 9.24
N ASN A 50 4.65 -11.73 9.45
CA ASN A 50 5.73 -11.50 8.49
C ASN A 50 5.90 -10.03 8.06
N PHE A 51 5.45 -9.08 8.88
CA PHE A 51 5.71 -7.65 8.70
C PHE A 51 6.22 -7.00 9.99
N VAL A 52 7.12 -6.05 9.84
CA VAL A 52 7.43 -5.06 10.88
C VAL A 52 6.57 -3.83 10.62
N ARG A 53 5.91 -3.28 11.64
CA ARG A 53 4.86 -2.27 11.48
C ARG A 53 5.07 -1.09 12.41
N VAL A 54 4.71 0.10 11.93
CA VAL A 54 4.49 1.31 12.74
C VAL A 54 3.12 1.85 12.40
N PHE A 55 2.26 2.06 13.39
CA PHE A 55 0.91 2.57 13.16
C PHE A 55 0.37 3.33 14.37
N THR A 56 -0.60 4.21 14.15
CA THR A 56 -1.38 4.84 15.21
C THR A 56 -2.67 4.05 15.47
N LEU A 57 -3.46 4.45 16.48
CA LEU A 57 -4.80 3.89 16.67
C LEU A 57 -5.70 4.07 15.44
N ASN A 58 -5.61 5.20 14.72
CA ASN A 58 -6.34 5.43 13.48
C ASN A 58 -5.88 4.49 12.36
N GLY A 59 -4.58 4.21 12.26
CA GLY A 59 -4.04 3.19 11.36
C GLY A 59 -4.62 1.79 11.63
N ARG A 60 -4.75 1.41 12.91
CA ARG A 60 -5.37 0.13 13.29
C ARG A 60 -6.86 0.09 12.95
N LYS A 61 -7.60 1.16 13.28
CA LYS A 61 -9.02 1.33 12.91
C LYS A 61 -9.22 1.18 11.39
N TYR A 62 -8.31 1.77 10.61
CA TYR A 62 -8.33 1.69 9.14
C TYR A 62 -8.14 0.26 8.64
N TRP A 63 -7.14 -0.48 9.13
CA TRP A 63 -6.93 -1.87 8.73
C TRP A 63 -8.09 -2.80 9.10
N ILE A 64 -8.69 -2.61 10.28
CA ILE A 64 -9.89 -3.38 10.67
C ILE A 64 -11.07 -3.04 9.76
N SER A 65 -11.26 -1.75 9.45
CA SER A 65 -12.31 -1.30 8.51
C SER A 65 -12.15 -1.94 7.14
N GLN A 66 -10.92 -1.95 6.60
CA GLN A 66 -10.59 -2.58 5.32
C GLN A 66 -10.87 -4.09 5.32
N ALA A 67 -10.47 -4.79 6.38
CA ALA A 67 -10.74 -6.22 6.53
C ALA A 67 -12.24 -6.51 6.60
N LEU A 68 -13.01 -5.72 7.35
CA LEU A 68 -14.45 -5.90 7.47
C LEU A 68 -15.17 -5.66 6.15
N CYS A 69 -14.72 -4.73 5.30
CA CYS A 69 -15.29 -4.53 3.97
C CYS A 69 -14.65 -5.39 2.88
N ASN A 70 -13.91 -6.46 3.23
CA ASN A 70 -13.21 -7.32 2.27
C ASN A 70 -12.36 -6.53 1.27
N HIS A 71 -11.71 -5.46 1.73
CA HIS A 71 -10.87 -4.56 0.92
C HIS A 71 -11.56 -3.97 -0.33
N ARG A 72 -12.90 -3.87 -0.36
CA ARG A 72 -13.63 -3.26 -1.49
C ARG A 72 -13.58 -1.74 -1.50
N ALA A 73 -13.41 -1.14 -0.32
CA ALA A 73 -13.18 0.27 -0.20
C ALA A 73 -11.81 0.63 -0.79
N PRO A 74 -11.61 1.88 -1.24
CA PRO A 74 -10.32 2.38 -1.68
C PRO A 74 -9.18 2.02 -0.72
N ASP A 75 -8.17 1.31 -1.22
CA ASP A 75 -6.98 0.90 -0.45
C ASP A 75 -5.72 1.48 -1.08
N TYR A 76 -5.53 2.78 -0.88
CA TYR A 76 -4.44 3.55 -1.48
C TYR A 76 -3.12 3.36 -0.72
N LYS A 77 -2.04 3.08 -1.46
CA LYS A 77 -0.73 2.79 -0.88
C LYS A 77 0.38 3.45 -1.68
N VAL A 78 1.39 3.90 -0.97
CA VAL A 78 2.70 4.19 -1.54
C VAL A 78 3.64 3.08 -1.14
N HIS A 79 4.34 2.51 -2.11
CA HIS A 79 5.36 1.50 -1.89
C HIS A 79 6.74 2.13 -2.05
N PHE A 80 7.68 1.73 -1.21
CA PHE A 80 9.10 2.04 -1.37
C PHE A 80 9.83 0.75 -1.69
N SER A 81 10.42 0.75 -2.88
CA SER A 81 11.14 -0.37 -3.45
C SER A 81 12.60 -0.34 -3.04
N VAL A 82 13.00 -1.29 -2.19
CA VAL A 82 14.36 -1.39 -1.67
C VAL A 82 14.87 -2.81 -1.83
N VAL A 83 16.17 -2.98 -2.07
CA VAL A 83 16.72 -4.35 -2.15
C VAL A 83 16.54 -5.04 -0.79
N PRO A 84 16.28 -6.36 -0.74
CA PRO A 84 15.97 -7.06 0.50
C PRO A 84 16.98 -6.83 1.63
N GLN A 85 18.27 -6.73 1.30
CA GLN A 85 19.36 -6.54 2.26
C GLN A 85 19.31 -5.18 2.95
N ASP A 86 18.72 -4.17 2.30
CA ASP A 86 18.61 -2.80 2.84
C ASP A 86 17.28 -2.56 3.57
N VAL A 87 16.31 -3.49 3.54
CA VAL A 87 15.01 -3.36 4.20
C VAL A 87 15.13 -2.97 5.69
N PRO A 88 15.98 -3.61 6.51
CA PRO A 88 16.08 -3.25 7.92
C PRO A 88 16.51 -1.79 8.13
N ARG A 89 17.55 -1.36 7.41
CA ARG A 89 18.08 0.00 7.50
C ARG A 89 17.10 1.03 6.95
N ALA A 90 16.49 0.76 5.80
CA ALA A 90 15.48 1.62 5.20
C ALA A 90 14.25 1.77 6.10
N PHE A 91 13.78 0.69 6.72
CA PHE A 91 12.67 0.74 7.67
C PHE A 91 13.00 1.61 8.89
N ASN A 92 14.18 1.46 9.50
CA ASN A 92 14.59 2.28 10.65
C ASN A 92 14.58 3.78 10.31
N LEU A 93 15.11 4.14 9.14
CA LEU A 93 15.13 5.52 8.65
C LEU A 93 13.72 6.08 8.40
N ILE A 94 12.89 5.33 7.66
CA ILE A 94 11.54 5.77 7.27
C ILE A 94 10.63 5.82 8.49
N SER A 95 10.71 4.86 9.40
CA SER A 95 9.88 4.80 10.61
C SER A 95 10.17 5.94 11.59
N LYS A 96 11.45 6.26 11.78
CA LYS A 96 11.87 7.45 12.54
C LYS A 96 11.30 8.72 11.91
N HIS A 97 11.39 8.86 10.59
CA HIS A 97 10.82 10.01 9.89
C HIS A 97 9.28 10.05 9.94
N PHE A 98 8.61 8.89 9.83
CA PHE A 98 7.16 8.74 9.97
C PHE A 98 6.67 9.29 11.32
N TYR A 99 7.38 8.93 12.39
CA TYR A 99 7.12 9.40 13.75
C TYR A 99 7.35 10.91 13.90
N GLN A 100 8.53 11.40 13.47
CA GLN A 100 8.90 12.81 13.56
C GLN A 100 7.93 13.74 12.81
N ARG A 101 7.38 13.27 11.69
CA ARG A 101 6.40 14.00 10.86
C ARG A 101 4.96 13.79 11.31
N LYS A 102 4.74 13.01 12.37
CA LYS A 102 3.46 12.76 13.02
C LYS A 102 2.39 12.19 12.09
N LEU A 103 2.76 11.22 11.23
CA LEU A 103 1.79 10.60 10.32
C LEU A 103 0.68 9.88 11.10
N LYS A 104 -0.54 10.01 10.61
CA LYS A 104 -1.74 9.53 11.32
C LYS A 104 -2.13 8.08 11.10
N PHE A 105 -1.59 7.36 10.13
CA PHE A 105 -2.06 6.01 9.79
C PHE A 105 -1.03 4.94 10.13
N GLY A 106 -0.45 4.30 9.12
CA GLY A 106 0.52 3.25 9.36
C GLY A 106 1.37 2.97 8.15
N MET A 107 2.50 2.33 8.42
CA MET A 107 3.40 1.76 7.45
C MET A 107 3.84 0.37 7.91
N LYS A 108 4.31 -0.43 6.97
CA LYS A 108 4.87 -1.76 7.23
C LYS A 108 6.06 -2.02 6.32
N ALA A 109 6.98 -2.85 6.78
CA ALA A 109 8.01 -3.46 5.96
C ALA A 109 7.85 -4.98 5.99
N ILE A 110 8.22 -5.65 4.90
CA ILE A 110 8.36 -7.10 4.89
C ILE A 110 9.39 -7.54 5.93
N MET A 111 9.16 -8.70 6.55
CA MET A 111 10.11 -9.31 7.48
C MET A 111 11.16 -10.12 6.71
N ILE A 112 12.44 -9.79 6.92
CA ILE A 112 13.61 -10.47 6.39
C ILE A 112 14.26 -11.18 7.57
N ASP A 113 14.08 -12.50 7.67
CA ASP A 113 14.71 -13.30 8.71
C ASP A 113 15.18 -14.65 8.16
N LYS A 114 16.26 -15.17 8.75
CA LYS A 114 16.92 -16.40 8.29
C LYS A 114 16.03 -17.64 8.41
N GLU A 115 15.10 -17.65 9.36
CA GLU A 115 14.19 -18.79 9.57
C GLU A 115 13.19 -18.88 8.41
N THR A 116 12.63 -17.74 8.02
CA THR A 116 11.71 -17.58 6.90
C THR A 116 12.43 -17.85 5.56
N GLU A 117 13.71 -17.49 5.42
CA GLU A 117 14.56 -17.86 4.28
C GLU A 117 14.83 -19.36 4.22
N SER A 118 15.15 -19.98 5.36
CA SER A 118 15.46 -21.42 5.41
C SER A 118 14.22 -22.28 5.14
N LYS A 119 13.05 -21.85 5.65
CA LYS A 119 11.76 -22.49 5.39
C LYS A 119 11.34 -22.37 3.91
N SER A 120 11.62 -21.24 3.26
CA SER A 120 11.28 -21.09 1.84
C SER A 120 12.12 -21.98 0.92
N MET A 121 13.39 -22.24 1.26
CA MET A 121 14.27 -23.08 0.44
C MET A 121 14.08 -24.59 0.64
N SER A 122 13.47 -25.03 1.74
CA SER A 122 13.42 -26.45 2.11
C SER A 122 12.12 -27.15 1.77
N ASP A 123 11.06 -26.42 1.41
CA ASP A 123 9.74 -27.00 1.20
C ASP A 123 9.18 -26.62 -0.18
N GLU A 124 9.29 -27.54 -1.15
CA GLU A 124 8.70 -27.38 -2.49
C GLU A 124 7.16 -27.26 -2.46
N SER A 125 6.51 -27.71 -1.38
CA SER A 125 5.06 -27.56 -1.19
C SER A 125 4.66 -26.15 -0.73
N PHE A 126 5.63 -25.31 -0.34
CA PHE A 126 5.44 -23.91 0.01
C PHE A 126 5.42 -22.96 -1.20
N LYS A 127 5.35 -23.50 -2.43
CA LYS A 127 5.03 -22.73 -3.63
C LYS A 127 3.70 -21.98 -3.41
N TRP A 128 3.72 -20.67 -3.68
CA TRP A 128 2.59 -19.75 -3.51
C TRP A 128 1.33 -20.31 -4.18
N ASN A 129 0.40 -20.86 -3.39
CA ASN A 129 -0.93 -21.22 -3.87
C ASN A 129 -1.93 -20.35 -3.12
N THR A 130 -2.35 -19.26 -3.76
CA THR A 130 -3.20 -18.19 -3.22
C THR A 130 -4.65 -18.62 -2.95
N HIS A 131 -5.00 -19.87 -3.27
CA HIS A 131 -6.38 -20.34 -3.28
C HIS A 131 -6.78 -21.23 -2.08
N THR A 132 -5.82 -21.74 -1.30
CA THR A 132 -6.14 -22.61 -0.16
C THR A 132 -5.99 -21.85 1.15
N GLY A 133 -7.11 -21.40 1.72
CA GLY A 133 -7.21 -20.59 2.94
C GLY A 133 -6.80 -21.27 4.26
N ASN A 134 -5.93 -22.27 4.25
CA ASN A 134 -5.43 -22.92 5.46
C ASN A 134 -3.90 -22.73 5.57
N ASP A 135 -3.49 -21.97 6.59
CA ASP A 135 -2.13 -21.80 7.11
C ASP A 135 -0.97 -21.82 6.09
N LYS A 136 -0.72 -20.67 5.46
CA LYS A 136 0.51 -20.44 4.69
C LYS A 136 1.28 -19.27 5.26
N SER A 137 2.41 -19.56 5.90
CA SER A 137 3.38 -18.53 6.24
C SER A 137 3.92 -17.90 4.96
N PHE A 138 3.86 -16.56 4.86
CA PHE A 138 4.51 -15.83 3.77
C PHE A 138 6.00 -16.19 3.73
N THR A 139 6.43 -16.87 2.67
CA THR A 139 7.84 -17.13 2.41
C THR A 139 8.52 -15.87 1.90
N LEU A 140 9.83 -15.76 2.16
CA LEU A 140 10.68 -14.64 1.75
C LEU A 140 10.90 -14.55 0.23
N GLU A 141 10.54 -15.61 -0.48
CA GLU A 141 10.42 -15.61 -1.93
C GLU A 141 9.07 -15.02 -2.32
N TRP A 142 8.95 -13.71 -2.13
CA TRP A 142 7.99 -12.95 -2.92
C TRP A 142 8.31 -13.22 -4.39
N PRO A 143 7.32 -13.58 -5.22
CA PRO A 143 7.55 -13.75 -6.64
C PRO A 143 8.17 -12.46 -7.19
N GLN A 144 9.01 -12.58 -8.22
CA GLN A 144 9.71 -11.42 -8.78
C GLN A 144 8.74 -10.28 -9.15
N SER A 145 7.52 -10.64 -9.56
CA SER A 145 6.43 -9.71 -9.87
C SER A 145 5.90 -8.92 -8.65
N MET A 146 6.17 -9.35 -7.43
CA MET A 146 5.83 -8.62 -6.20
C MET A 146 6.98 -7.80 -5.62
N ARG A 147 8.21 -7.97 -6.13
CA ARG A 147 9.37 -7.18 -5.73
C ARG A 147 9.14 -5.71 -6.05
N GLY A 148 9.68 -4.84 -5.19
CA GLY A 148 9.50 -3.39 -5.23
C GLY A 148 8.38 -2.85 -4.33
N ARG A 149 7.89 -3.67 -3.39
CA ARG A 149 6.89 -3.29 -2.37
C ARG A 149 7.35 -3.60 -0.95
N GLU A 150 8.66 -3.63 -0.74
CA GLU A 150 9.25 -4.09 0.51
C GLU A 150 8.82 -3.22 1.71
N ILE A 151 8.55 -1.93 1.49
CA ILE A 151 7.98 -1.02 2.48
C ILE A 151 6.70 -0.39 1.92
N THR A 152 5.64 -0.34 2.72
CA THR A 152 4.32 0.16 2.33
C THR A 152 3.86 1.24 3.30
N LEU A 153 3.47 2.40 2.80
CA LEU A 153 2.72 3.43 3.51
C LEU A 153 1.24 3.35 3.11
N TYR A 154 0.34 3.33 4.09
CA TYR A 154 -1.11 3.37 3.87
C TYR A 154 -1.62 4.81 3.81
N ILE A 155 -2.44 5.11 2.80
CA ILE A 155 -3.11 6.40 2.62
C ILE A 155 -4.59 6.20 2.86
N TYR A 156 -5.09 6.78 3.93
CA TYR A 156 -6.52 6.84 4.18
C TYR A 156 -7.17 8.00 3.42
N ARG A 157 -8.27 7.68 2.76
CA ARG A 157 -9.24 8.62 2.22
C ARG A 157 -10.62 8.19 2.67
N TYR A 158 -11.42 9.15 3.10
CA TYR A 158 -12.78 8.89 3.55
C TYR A 158 -13.65 8.58 2.33
N TYR A 159 -14.04 7.31 2.22
CA TYR A 159 -14.78 6.81 1.09
C TYR A 159 -16.23 6.54 1.45
N GLU A 160 -17.14 7.33 0.89
CA GLU A 160 -18.59 7.11 0.95
C GLU A 160 -18.98 6.02 -0.05
N ILE A 161 -19.57 4.92 0.41
CA ILE A 161 -19.95 3.79 -0.44
C ILE A 161 -20.97 4.19 -1.51
N GLU A 162 -21.76 5.23 -1.25
CA GLU A 162 -22.71 5.82 -2.19
C GLU A 162 -22.01 6.43 -3.42
N LYS A 163 -20.69 6.71 -3.33
CA LYS A 163 -19.87 7.13 -4.47
C LYS A 163 -19.46 5.95 -5.36
N LEU A 164 -19.65 4.70 -4.93
CA LEU A 164 -19.45 3.55 -5.80
C LEU A 164 -20.51 3.59 -6.89
N LYS A 165 -20.08 3.85 -8.13
CA LYS A 165 -21.00 3.84 -9.28
C LYS A 165 -20.88 2.55 -10.05
N ASN A 166 -19.65 2.10 -10.26
CA ASN A 166 -19.34 0.98 -11.13
C ASN A 166 -18.41 0.00 -10.42
N ILE A 167 -18.53 -1.27 -10.81
CA ILE A 167 -17.62 -2.35 -10.49
C ILE A 167 -16.93 -2.77 -11.78
N ARG A 168 -15.60 -2.83 -11.75
CA ARG A 168 -14.80 -3.30 -12.87
C ARG A 168 -14.45 -4.78 -12.69
N GLU A 169 -14.99 -5.61 -13.56
CA GLU A 169 -14.74 -7.04 -13.59
C GLU A 169 -13.69 -7.39 -14.64
N TYR A 170 -12.82 -8.32 -14.28
CA TYR A 170 -11.78 -8.86 -15.15
C TYR A 170 -12.09 -10.32 -15.45
N LEU A 171 -12.29 -10.64 -16.73
CA LEU A 171 -12.49 -12.00 -17.22
C LEU A 171 -11.21 -12.47 -17.93
N CYS A 172 -10.61 -13.54 -17.42
CA CYS A 172 -9.45 -14.18 -18.03
C CYS A 172 -9.93 -15.28 -18.98
N VAL A 173 -9.76 -15.09 -20.30
CA VAL A 173 -10.23 -16.03 -21.32
C VAL A 173 -9.08 -16.92 -21.78
N GLY A 174 -8.94 -18.09 -21.17
CA GLY A 174 -8.09 -19.16 -21.69
C GLY A 174 -6.79 -19.38 -20.91
N GLY A 175 -6.71 -20.52 -20.23
CA GLY A 175 -5.48 -21.05 -19.65
C GLY A 175 -5.75 -21.66 -18.27
N ASP A 176 -5.48 -22.96 -18.12
CA ASP A 176 -5.31 -23.62 -16.81
C ASP A 176 -4.14 -22.94 -16.08
N HIS A 177 -4.37 -21.77 -15.50
CA HIS A 177 -3.33 -20.97 -14.84
C HIS A 177 -3.17 -21.30 -13.35
N ASP A 178 -3.88 -22.32 -12.86
CA ASP A 178 -3.51 -23.01 -11.61
C ASP A 178 -2.13 -23.69 -11.72
N GLY A 179 -1.65 -23.91 -12.95
CA GLY A 179 -0.22 -23.99 -13.19
C GLY A 179 0.37 -22.59 -13.08
N ALA A 180 0.96 -22.26 -11.92
CA ALA A 180 2.16 -21.44 -11.91
C ALA A 180 2.98 -21.87 -13.14
N LEU A 181 3.10 -20.98 -14.13
CA LEU A 181 3.88 -21.23 -15.34
C LEU A 181 5.14 -21.98 -14.90
N ASN A 182 5.28 -23.25 -15.30
CA ASN A 182 6.47 -24.05 -15.03
C ASN A 182 7.63 -23.36 -15.75
N LEU A 183 8.16 -22.32 -15.12
CA LEU A 183 9.34 -21.56 -15.51
C LEU A 183 10.61 -22.43 -15.35
N GLU A 184 10.47 -23.67 -14.89
CA GLU A 184 11.58 -24.60 -14.68
C GLU A 184 12.24 -25.08 -15.99
N ASN A 185 11.62 -24.85 -17.16
CA ASN A 185 12.23 -25.20 -18.46
C ASN A 185 12.68 -24.00 -19.30
N VAL A 186 12.60 -22.77 -18.78
CA VAL A 186 13.27 -21.63 -19.43
C VAL A 186 14.71 -21.61 -18.93
N THR A 187 15.56 -22.33 -19.66
CA THR A 187 17.02 -22.36 -19.46
C THR A 187 17.55 -20.95 -19.27
N THR A 188 18.39 -20.77 -18.24
CA THR A 188 18.92 -19.50 -17.69
C THR A 188 19.73 -18.63 -18.65
N ASP A 189 19.82 -19.01 -19.93
CA ASP A 189 20.57 -18.29 -20.94
C ASP A 189 19.60 -17.66 -21.95
N ASN A 190 19.34 -16.36 -21.71
CA ASN A 190 18.88 -15.31 -22.64
C ASN A 190 17.51 -14.66 -22.38
N THR A 191 17.66 -13.42 -21.89
CA THR A 191 16.94 -12.16 -22.13
C THR A 191 15.58 -11.90 -21.45
N MET A 192 15.57 -10.80 -20.67
CA MET A 192 14.39 -10.04 -20.19
C MET A 192 13.28 -9.85 -21.25
N GLU A 193 13.64 -9.93 -22.53
CA GLU A 193 12.75 -9.80 -23.69
C GLU A 193 11.62 -10.86 -23.71
N THR A 194 11.89 -12.07 -23.21
CA THR A 194 10.90 -13.17 -23.20
C THR A 194 9.79 -12.95 -22.17
N CYS A 195 10.09 -12.33 -21.03
CA CYS A 195 9.09 -12.02 -20.00
C CYS A 195 8.13 -10.91 -20.46
N GLN A 196 8.66 -9.87 -21.14
CA GLN A 196 7.86 -8.78 -21.68
C GLN A 196 6.87 -9.25 -22.76
N GLN A 197 7.33 -10.12 -23.69
CA GLN A 197 6.50 -10.67 -24.76
C GLN A 197 5.37 -11.57 -24.23
N GLN A 198 5.61 -12.32 -23.15
CA GLN A 198 4.57 -13.13 -22.52
C GLN A 198 3.50 -12.27 -21.83
N GLN A 199 3.89 -11.19 -21.15
CA GLN A 199 2.93 -10.24 -20.56
C GLN A 199 2.07 -9.56 -21.62
N ASP A 200 2.65 -9.21 -22.77
CA ASP A 200 1.90 -8.59 -23.87
C ASP A 200 0.96 -9.58 -24.57
N THR A 201 1.29 -10.87 -24.58
CA THR A 201 0.38 -11.92 -25.05
C THR A 201 -0.82 -12.09 -24.11
N LEU A 202 -0.57 -12.15 -22.79
CA LEU A 202 -1.61 -12.23 -21.75
C LEU A 202 -2.58 -11.04 -21.74
N LYS A 203 -2.08 -9.83 -22.04
CA LYS A 203 -2.95 -8.64 -22.13
C LYS A 203 -4.02 -8.75 -23.22
N ASN A 204 -3.79 -9.56 -24.26
CA ASN A 204 -4.75 -9.73 -25.35
C ASN A 204 -5.91 -10.68 -24.99
N GLU A 205 -5.84 -11.38 -23.85
CA GLU A 205 -6.82 -12.39 -23.45
C GLU A 205 -7.69 -11.95 -22.25
N ILE A 206 -7.44 -10.75 -21.71
CA ILE A 206 -8.20 -10.20 -20.59
C ILE A 206 -9.32 -9.31 -21.11
N THR A 207 -10.56 -9.73 -20.86
CA THR A 207 -11.73 -8.89 -21.12
C THR A 207 -12.11 -8.13 -19.86
N VAL A 208 -12.21 -6.81 -19.97
CA VAL A 208 -12.65 -5.94 -18.85
C VAL A 208 -14.09 -5.50 -19.10
N LYS A 209 -14.93 -5.61 -18.07
CA LYS A 209 -16.33 -5.17 -18.11
C LYS A 209 -16.62 -4.25 -16.93
N ASP A 210 -17.23 -3.11 -17.21
CA ASP A 210 -17.71 -2.19 -16.17
C ASP A 210 -19.21 -2.39 -15.96
N TYR A 211 -19.61 -2.59 -14.70
CA TYR A 211 -20.98 -2.85 -14.28
C TYR A 211 -21.46 -1.73 -13.37
N SER A 212 -22.56 -1.07 -13.72
CA SER A 212 -23.21 -0.14 -12.79
C SER A 212 -23.87 -0.93 -11.65
N ILE A 213 -23.66 -0.49 -10.41
CA ILE A 213 -24.32 -1.11 -9.25
C ILE A 213 -25.77 -0.64 -9.06
N TYR A 214 -26.16 0.40 -9.80
CA TYR A 214 -27.50 0.98 -9.80
C TYR A 214 -28.34 0.51 -11.00
N ASP A 215 -27.79 -0.34 -11.86
CA ASP A 215 -28.53 -0.95 -12.96
C ASP A 215 -29.38 -2.11 -12.41
N GLU A 216 -30.70 -1.94 -12.36
CA GLU A 216 -31.63 -2.95 -11.87
C GLU A 216 -31.62 -4.24 -12.72
N THR A 217 -31.11 -4.19 -13.95
CA THR A 217 -30.95 -5.36 -14.81
C THR A 217 -29.68 -6.15 -14.48
N ASN A 218 -28.73 -5.54 -13.75
CA ASN A 218 -27.52 -6.17 -13.28
C ASN A 218 -27.78 -6.98 -12.01
N VAL A 219 -28.15 -8.25 -12.20
CA VAL A 219 -28.38 -9.20 -11.11
C VAL A 219 -27.10 -9.61 -10.37
N LYS A 220 -25.92 -9.28 -10.89
CA LYS A 220 -24.63 -9.76 -10.36
C LYS A 220 -24.01 -8.83 -9.31
N TYR A 221 -23.97 -7.54 -9.60
CA TYR A 221 -23.37 -6.53 -8.72
C TYR A 221 -24.39 -5.46 -8.36
N HIS A 222 -25.50 -5.84 -7.73
CA HIS A 222 -26.51 -4.88 -7.34
C HIS A 222 -26.07 -4.10 -6.08
N TYR A 223 -26.49 -2.83 -5.95
CA TYR A 223 -26.15 -1.97 -4.81
C TYR A 223 -26.37 -2.64 -3.45
N SER A 224 -27.44 -3.43 -3.30
CA SER A 224 -27.74 -4.17 -2.08
C SER A 224 -26.64 -5.17 -1.65
N ASN A 225 -25.85 -5.72 -2.59
CA ASN A 225 -24.72 -6.61 -2.28
C ASN A 225 -23.56 -5.88 -1.59
N PHE A 226 -23.57 -4.55 -1.61
CA PHE A 226 -22.55 -3.71 -0.96
C PHE A 226 -23.07 -3.09 0.34
N MET A 227 -24.36 -3.25 0.63
CA MET A 227 -25.04 -2.68 1.80
C MET A 227 -25.09 -3.62 3.01
N GLU A 228 -24.43 -4.78 2.96
CA GLU A 228 -24.34 -5.72 4.09
C GLU A 228 -23.81 -5.03 5.37
N PHE A 229 -23.06 -3.95 5.22
CA PHE A 229 -22.68 -3.06 6.31
C PHE A 229 -23.67 -1.90 6.41
N THR A 230 -24.78 -2.13 7.12
CA THR A 230 -25.77 -1.08 7.47
C THR A 230 -25.15 0.16 8.12
N SER A 231 -23.95 0.02 8.69
CA SER A 231 -23.06 1.12 9.05
C SER A 231 -21.80 1.09 8.18
N HIS A 232 -21.54 2.20 7.49
CA HIS A 232 -20.28 2.47 6.80
C HIS A 232 -19.08 2.05 7.65
N PRO A 233 -18.22 1.10 7.21
CA PRO A 233 -17.22 0.46 8.06
C PRO A 233 -16.29 1.48 8.72
N PHE A 234 -15.83 2.49 7.98
CA PHE A 234 -15.04 3.59 8.56
C PHE A 234 -15.78 4.37 9.67
N LYS A 235 -17.11 4.57 9.56
CA LYS A 235 -17.93 5.23 10.57
C LYS A 235 -18.07 4.40 11.84
N GLN A 236 -18.10 3.07 11.72
CA GLN A 236 -18.11 2.16 12.87
C GLN A 236 -16.86 2.33 13.74
N PHE A 237 -15.73 2.72 13.14
CA PHE A 237 -14.48 3.02 13.86
C PHE A 237 -14.22 4.51 14.04
N GLU A 238 -15.23 5.36 13.82
CA GLU A 238 -15.13 6.82 13.97
C GLU A 238 -14.04 7.46 13.08
N LEU A 239 -13.71 6.83 11.95
CA LEU A 239 -12.83 7.42 10.95
C LEU A 239 -13.66 8.37 10.09
N THR A 240 -13.20 9.62 10.04
CA THR A 240 -13.88 10.74 9.39
C THR A 240 -13.00 11.37 8.33
N LYS A 241 -13.54 12.31 7.56
CA LYS A 241 -12.75 13.07 6.58
C LYS A 241 -11.64 13.92 7.22
N GLN A 242 -11.83 14.35 8.47
CA GLN A 242 -10.85 15.16 9.22
C GLN A 242 -9.59 14.37 9.58
N ASP A 243 -9.68 13.05 9.61
CA ASP A 243 -8.54 12.17 9.87
C ASP A 243 -7.60 12.08 8.67
N GLU A 244 -8.04 12.42 7.46
CA GLU A 244 -7.21 12.40 6.26
C GLU A 244 -5.96 13.28 6.39
N GLU A 245 -4.88 12.82 5.78
CA GLU A 245 -3.69 13.65 5.54
C GLU A 245 -3.89 14.46 4.27
N SER A 246 -3.47 15.72 4.26
CA SER A 246 -3.53 16.52 3.03
C SER A 246 -2.60 15.91 1.96
N LEU A 247 -3.02 15.97 0.70
CA LEU A 247 -2.18 15.45 -0.40
C LEU A 247 -0.84 16.18 -0.51
N SER A 248 -0.82 17.49 -0.21
CA SER A 248 0.42 18.28 -0.18
C SER A 248 1.39 17.79 0.91
N PHE A 249 0.88 17.43 2.09
CA PHE A 249 1.67 16.86 3.16
C PHE A 249 2.24 15.49 2.77
N LEU A 250 1.39 14.57 2.28
CA LEU A 250 1.84 13.24 1.86
C LEU A 250 2.89 13.33 0.75
N ARG A 251 2.66 14.19 -0.24
CA ARG A 251 3.63 14.43 -1.32
C ARG A 251 4.97 14.92 -0.79
N LYS A 252 4.96 15.90 0.12
CA LYS A 252 6.18 16.42 0.75
C LYS A 252 6.90 15.31 1.52
N TRP A 253 6.15 14.52 2.29
CA TRP A 253 6.71 13.41 3.06
C TRP A 253 7.35 12.33 2.18
N VAL A 254 6.67 11.89 1.11
CA VAL A 254 7.21 10.91 0.16
C VAL A 254 8.52 11.40 -0.45
N PHE A 255 8.58 12.68 -0.83
CA PHE A 255 9.81 13.29 -1.36
C PHE A 255 10.94 13.38 -0.31
N GLU A 256 10.61 13.73 0.94
CA GLU A 256 11.59 13.71 2.04
C GLU A 256 12.15 12.28 2.28
N VAL A 257 11.31 11.25 2.18
CA VAL A 257 11.75 9.85 2.26
C VAL A 257 12.70 9.48 1.11
N GLU A 258 12.39 9.84 -0.13
CA GLU A 258 13.32 9.63 -1.26
C GLU A 258 14.71 10.20 -0.95
N GLN A 259 14.77 11.45 -0.49
CA GLN A 259 16.03 12.12 -0.15
C GLN A 259 16.77 11.43 1.00
N ILE A 260 16.04 10.91 2.00
CA ILE A 260 16.63 10.13 3.09
C ILE A 260 17.27 8.85 2.54
N LEU A 261 16.56 8.08 1.71
CA LEU A 261 17.05 6.83 1.15
C LEU A 261 18.24 7.04 0.22
N GLU A 262 18.21 8.08 -0.62
CA GLU A 262 19.33 8.42 -1.51
C GLU A 262 20.59 8.83 -0.75
N ARG A 263 20.45 9.74 0.22
CA ARG A 263 21.58 10.21 1.05
C ARG A 263 22.24 9.08 1.82
N GLU A 264 21.43 8.12 2.27
CA GLU A 264 21.88 6.95 3.00
C GLU A 264 22.39 5.84 2.05
N ASN A 265 22.42 6.05 0.74
CA ASN A 265 22.86 5.07 -0.26
C ASN A 265 22.09 3.74 -0.19
N ILE A 266 20.80 3.80 0.13
CA ILE A 266 19.92 2.62 0.06
C ILE A 266 19.75 2.22 -1.41
N GLN A 267 19.87 0.94 -1.74
CA GLN A 267 19.69 0.47 -3.10
C GLN A 267 18.20 0.30 -3.43
N SER A 268 17.79 0.82 -4.58
CA SER A 268 16.41 0.67 -5.10
C SER A 268 16.27 -0.67 -5.80
N ASN A 269 15.09 -1.29 -5.66
CA ASN A 269 14.73 -2.53 -6.35
C ASN A 269 13.85 -2.28 -7.60
N GLY A 270 13.74 -1.02 -8.05
CA GLY A 270 12.94 -0.64 -9.22
C GLY A 270 11.48 -0.31 -8.89
N CYS A 271 10.55 -0.46 -9.83
CA CYS A 271 9.11 -0.30 -9.59
C CYS A 271 8.45 -1.68 -9.71
N ALA A 272 7.59 -2.02 -8.75
CA ALA A 272 6.86 -3.29 -8.79
C ALA A 272 5.91 -3.37 -9.99
N ASP A 273 5.75 -4.57 -10.55
CA ASP A 273 4.81 -4.81 -11.66
C ASP A 273 3.40 -4.45 -11.25
N GLY A 274 2.73 -3.66 -12.08
CA GLY A 274 1.36 -3.19 -11.81
C GLY A 274 1.31 -1.96 -10.90
N ASP A 275 2.41 -1.45 -10.35
CA ASP A 275 2.41 -0.16 -9.67
C ASP A 275 2.61 1.00 -10.64
N LEU A 276 2.23 2.20 -10.22
CA LEU A 276 2.54 3.44 -10.92
C LEU A 276 3.79 4.07 -10.34
N SER A 277 4.89 4.11 -11.11
CA SER A 277 6.06 4.91 -10.72
C SER A 277 5.66 6.38 -10.55
N LEU A 278 6.10 6.99 -9.45
CA LEU A 278 5.86 8.40 -9.16
C LEU A 278 6.90 9.34 -9.82
N GLY A 279 7.76 8.80 -10.70
CA GLY A 279 8.90 9.51 -11.30
C GLY A 279 10.07 9.67 -10.34
N LEU A 280 10.03 8.98 -9.21
CA LEU A 280 11.02 8.96 -8.15
C LEU A 280 11.76 7.61 -8.16
N LYS A 281 12.83 7.48 -7.35
CA LYS A 281 13.73 6.32 -7.41
C LYS A 281 13.21 5.11 -6.63
N TYR A 282 12.51 5.34 -5.52
CA TYR A 282 12.01 4.25 -4.66
C TYR A 282 10.48 4.15 -4.68
N ALA A 283 9.77 5.27 -4.83
CA ALA A 283 8.34 5.37 -4.58
C ALA A 283 7.48 5.03 -5.80
N SER A 284 6.51 4.15 -5.57
CA SER A 284 5.42 3.84 -6.50
C SER A 284 4.07 3.92 -5.79
N PHE A 285 2.98 4.04 -6.57
CA PHE A 285 1.62 4.13 -6.05
C PHE A 285 0.75 2.97 -6.56
N ARG A 286 -0.10 2.45 -5.69
CA ARG A 286 -1.09 1.42 -6.02
C ARG A 286 -2.39 1.65 -5.26
N ASN A 287 -3.50 1.41 -5.92
CA ASN A 287 -4.79 1.17 -5.30
C ASN A 287 -5.03 -0.34 -5.26
N GLU A 288 -5.00 -0.92 -4.06
CA GLU A 288 -5.13 -2.35 -3.81
C GLU A 288 -6.57 -2.78 -3.50
N SER A 289 -7.55 -1.95 -3.84
CA SER A 289 -8.96 -2.33 -3.70
C SER A 289 -9.22 -3.64 -4.42
N PHE A 290 -9.90 -4.56 -3.75
CA PHE A 290 -10.24 -5.85 -4.34
C PHE A 290 -11.20 -5.65 -5.51
N ILE A 291 -11.00 -6.47 -6.54
CA ILE A 291 -11.80 -6.44 -7.77
C ILE A 291 -12.37 -7.84 -8.05
N PRO A 292 -13.53 -7.93 -8.72
CA PRO A 292 -14.02 -9.19 -9.21
C PRO A 292 -13.12 -9.71 -10.33
N VAL A 293 -12.58 -10.91 -10.13
CA VAL A 293 -11.81 -11.64 -11.13
C VAL A 293 -12.52 -12.95 -11.41
N ILE A 294 -12.96 -13.10 -12.66
CA ILE A 294 -13.58 -14.32 -13.15
C ILE A 294 -12.55 -15.17 -13.89
N ASP A 295 -12.42 -16.42 -13.47
CA ASP A 295 -11.82 -17.47 -14.28
C ASP A 295 -12.89 -18.14 -15.16
N ALA A 296 -12.68 -18.14 -16.48
CA ALA A 296 -13.60 -18.74 -17.45
C ALA A 296 -13.85 -20.24 -17.21
N GLN A 297 -12.91 -20.96 -16.58
CA GLN A 297 -13.00 -22.40 -16.38
C GLN A 297 -13.91 -22.79 -15.20
N THR A 298 -13.86 -22.02 -14.11
CA THR A 298 -14.63 -22.29 -12.88
C THR A 298 -16.13 -22.03 -13.04
N HIS A 299 -16.54 -21.20 -14.00
CA HIS A 299 -17.96 -20.87 -14.22
C HIS A 299 -18.76 -21.87 -15.07
N SER A 300 -18.15 -22.96 -15.52
CA SER A 300 -18.85 -23.95 -16.35
C SER A 300 -19.83 -24.83 -15.56
N ALA A 301 -19.76 -24.88 -14.22
CA ALA A 301 -20.51 -25.86 -13.43
C ALA A 301 -21.82 -25.37 -12.77
N ASP A 302 -21.92 -24.13 -12.27
CA ASP A 302 -23.09 -23.72 -11.48
C ASP A 302 -23.69 -22.37 -11.95
N LYS A 303 -24.84 -22.44 -12.64
CA LYS A 303 -25.63 -21.29 -13.13
C LYS A 303 -26.68 -20.80 -12.12
N HIS A 304 -26.59 -21.18 -10.86
CA HIS A 304 -27.58 -20.75 -9.87
C HIS A 304 -27.30 -19.33 -9.37
N ALA A 305 -28.37 -18.61 -9.05
CA ALA A 305 -28.33 -17.20 -8.66
C ALA A 305 -27.42 -17.01 -7.44
N LEU A 306 -26.39 -16.17 -7.60
CA LEU A 306 -25.40 -15.91 -6.56
C LEU A 306 -26.08 -15.29 -5.34
N SER A 307 -26.02 -15.93 -4.18
CA SER A 307 -26.36 -15.29 -2.92
C SER A 307 -25.39 -14.13 -2.62
N SER A 308 -25.73 -13.23 -1.69
CA SER A 308 -24.85 -12.09 -1.38
C SER A 308 -23.47 -12.51 -0.85
N ASN A 309 -23.39 -13.63 -0.14
CA ASN A 309 -22.12 -14.24 0.28
C ASN A 309 -21.26 -14.70 -0.90
N GLU A 310 -21.87 -15.15 -2.01
CA GLU A 310 -21.14 -15.59 -3.20
C GLU A 310 -20.52 -14.42 -3.97
N VAL A 311 -21.11 -13.21 -3.88
CA VAL A 311 -20.50 -12.01 -4.48
C VAL A 311 -19.15 -11.72 -3.83
N ASN A 312 -19.04 -11.93 -2.52
CA ASN A 312 -17.82 -11.66 -1.76
C ASN A 312 -16.64 -12.53 -2.23
N GLU A 313 -16.91 -13.76 -2.65
CA GLU A 313 -15.92 -14.73 -3.14
C GLU A 313 -15.33 -14.36 -4.51
N LEU A 314 -16.03 -13.50 -5.27
CA LEU A 314 -15.54 -12.98 -6.54
C LEU A 314 -14.43 -11.94 -6.35
N PHE A 315 -14.45 -11.21 -5.22
CA PHE A 315 -13.52 -10.12 -4.96
C PHE A 315 -12.18 -10.65 -4.47
N ARG A 316 -11.12 -10.32 -5.21
CA ARG A 316 -9.76 -10.77 -4.91
C ARG A 316 -8.79 -9.60 -4.98
N TYR A 317 -7.63 -9.79 -4.37
CA TYR A 317 -6.51 -8.86 -4.49
C TYR A 317 -6.17 -8.64 -5.98
N PRO A 318 -6.04 -7.39 -6.45
CA PRO A 318 -5.89 -7.10 -7.87
C PRO A 318 -4.56 -7.67 -8.41
N PRO A 319 -4.58 -8.50 -9.46
CA PRO A 319 -3.37 -9.02 -10.08
C PRO A 319 -2.57 -7.90 -10.75
N ASN A 320 -1.24 -8.06 -10.89
CA ASN A 320 -0.38 -6.99 -11.41
C ASN A 320 -0.77 -6.52 -12.83
N TYR A 321 -1.21 -7.43 -13.70
CA TYR A 321 -1.62 -7.10 -15.06
C TYR A 321 -2.84 -6.16 -15.13
N SER A 322 -3.64 -6.09 -14.06
CA SER A 322 -4.79 -5.19 -13.98
C SER A 322 -4.39 -3.72 -13.74
N GLY A 323 -3.09 -3.46 -13.53
CA GLY A 323 -2.51 -2.14 -13.36
C GLY A 323 -2.58 -1.63 -11.91
N TRP A 324 -2.29 -0.35 -11.75
CA TRP A 324 -2.14 0.30 -10.45
C TRP A 324 -3.46 0.78 -9.85
N ASN A 325 -4.50 0.91 -10.67
CA ASN A 325 -5.84 1.32 -10.26
C ASN A 325 -6.89 0.39 -10.87
N ALA A 326 -6.76 -0.91 -10.56
CA ALA A 326 -7.61 -1.95 -11.13
C ALA A 326 -9.10 -1.70 -10.87
N ALA A 327 -9.45 -1.20 -9.68
CA ALA A 327 -10.82 -0.87 -9.32
C ALA A 327 -11.33 0.46 -9.94
N ASN A 328 -10.50 1.16 -10.72
CA ASN A 328 -10.87 2.37 -11.47
C ASN A 328 -11.46 3.53 -10.64
N TYR A 329 -10.92 3.76 -9.45
CA TYR A 329 -11.34 4.90 -8.64
C TYR A 329 -10.74 6.19 -9.19
N GLU A 330 -11.59 7.18 -9.50
CA GLU A 330 -11.18 8.49 -10.02
C GLU A 330 -10.22 9.21 -9.05
N GLU A 331 -10.50 9.13 -7.75
CA GLU A 331 -9.67 9.72 -6.70
C GLU A 331 -8.23 9.16 -6.71
N ALA A 332 -8.04 7.90 -7.10
CA ALA A 332 -6.70 7.33 -7.22
C ALA A 332 -5.85 8.07 -8.27
N THR A 333 -6.48 8.50 -9.38
CA THR A 333 -5.85 9.32 -10.41
C THR A 333 -5.48 10.70 -9.87
N THR A 334 -6.39 11.34 -9.14
CA THR A 334 -6.11 12.63 -8.48
C THR A 334 -4.93 12.54 -7.51
N ILE A 335 -4.86 11.46 -6.71
CA ILE A 335 -3.74 11.21 -5.78
C ILE A 335 -2.43 11.02 -6.55
N ALA A 336 -2.44 10.16 -7.57
CA ALA A 336 -1.27 9.87 -8.39
C ALA A 336 -0.73 11.12 -9.11
N GLU A 337 -1.61 11.93 -9.70
CA GLU A 337 -1.25 13.21 -10.33
C GLU A 337 -0.67 14.19 -9.31
N ASN A 338 -1.23 14.22 -8.09
CA ASN A 338 -0.70 15.06 -7.02
C ASN A 338 0.76 14.69 -6.72
N PHE A 339 1.08 13.40 -6.62
CA PHE A 339 2.45 12.93 -6.42
C PHE A 339 3.37 13.24 -7.59
N LYS A 340 2.93 13.02 -8.83
CA LYS A 340 3.73 13.28 -10.05
C LYS A 340 4.08 14.76 -10.24
N ASN A 341 3.23 15.67 -9.76
CA ASN A 341 3.52 17.11 -9.81
C ASN A 341 4.74 17.53 -8.96
N SER A 342 5.35 16.61 -8.18
CA SER A 342 6.56 16.87 -7.39
C SER A 342 7.84 16.90 -8.22
N THR A 343 7.99 16.01 -9.20
CA THR A 343 9.24 15.86 -9.98
C THR A 343 9.53 17.03 -10.92
N MET A 344 8.49 17.71 -11.41
CA MET A 344 8.67 18.91 -12.25
C MET A 344 8.82 20.21 -11.44
N ASN A 345 8.66 20.17 -10.12
CA ASN A 345 8.48 21.37 -9.32
C ASN A 345 9.40 21.47 -8.11
N THR A 346 10.55 20.78 -8.01
CA THR A 346 11.45 21.04 -6.87
C THR A 346 11.75 22.54 -6.74
N PHE A 347 11.92 23.23 -7.87
CA PHE A 347 12.05 24.69 -7.93
C PHE A 347 10.74 25.44 -7.61
N ASN A 348 9.59 25.03 -8.15
CA ASN A 348 8.32 25.73 -7.92
C ASN A 348 7.74 25.49 -6.51
N ALA A 349 7.91 24.30 -5.95
CA ALA A 349 7.58 23.96 -4.58
C ALA A 349 8.49 24.74 -3.62
N MET A 350 9.79 24.83 -3.92
CA MET A 350 10.70 25.73 -3.22
C MET A 350 10.19 27.18 -3.32
N LEU A 351 9.88 27.68 -4.51
CA LEU A 351 9.33 29.02 -4.69
C LEU A 351 8.01 29.24 -3.95
N CYS A 352 7.11 28.26 -3.85
CA CYS A 352 5.87 28.38 -3.09
C CYS A 352 6.12 28.40 -1.57
N ASP A 353 6.98 27.52 -1.07
CA ASP A 353 7.34 27.48 0.35
C ASP A 353 8.08 28.77 0.77
N TYR A 354 8.89 29.34 -0.13
CA TYR A 354 9.58 30.61 0.08
C TYR A 354 8.81 31.82 -0.46
N ALA A 355 7.63 31.66 -1.07
CA ALA A 355 6.89 32.77 -1.69
C ALA A 355 6.57 33.87 -0.67
N PRO A 356 6.15 33.57 0.57
CA PRO A 356 5.95 34.61 1.58
C PRO A 356 7.24 35.39 1.87
N LEU A 357 8.39 34.71 1.89
CA LEU A 357 9.69 35.32 2.17
C LEU A 357 10.18 36.15 0.98
N ILE A 358 10.07 35.62 -0.23
CA ILE A 358 10.39 36.29 -1.49
C ILE A 358 9.52 37.54 -1.64
N LEU A 359 8.21 37.44 -1.41
CA LEU A 359 7.29 38.58 -1.44
C LEU A 359 7.63 39.62 -0.38
N PHE A 360 8.01 39.19 0.83
CA PHE A 360 8.44 40.10 1.90
C PHE A 360 9.64 40.96 1.48
N PHE A 361 10.59 40.41 0.72
CA PHE A 361 11.72 41.19 0.19
C PHE A 361 11.41 41.98 -1.08
N LEU A 362 10.59 41.43 -1.99
CA LEU A 362 10.30 42.07 -3.27
C LEU A 362 9.33 43.24 -3.13
N ILE A 363 8.34 43.18 -2.22
CA ILE A 363 7.34 44.25 -2.06
C ILE A 363 8.00 45.61 -1.73
N PRO A 364 8.90 45.74 -0.73
CA PRO A 364 9.56 47.00 -0.42
C PRO A 364 10.41 47.56 -1.57
N ILE A 365 11.13 46.67 -2.28
CA ILE A 365 11.94 47.05 -3.44
C ILE A 365 11.03 47.62 -4.54
N THR A 366 9.93 46.94 -4.83
CA THR A 366 9.00 47.33 -5.87
C THR A 366 8.34 48.68 -5.55
N ILE A 367 7.91 48.87 -4.29
CA ILE A 367 7.38 50.16 -3.81
C ILE A 367 8.43 51.26 -3.94
N GLY A 368 9.67 51.02 -3.53
CA GLY A 368 10.76 51.99 -3.63
C GLY A 368 11.06 52.41 -5.07
N VAL A 369 11.03 51.47 -6.03
CA VAL A 369 11.22 51.77 -7.45
C VAL A 369 10.07 52.62 -8.01
N ILE A 370 8.82 52.27 -7.68
CA ILE A 370 7.62 53.01 -8.11
C ILE A 370 7.65 54.44 -7.56
N MET A 371 7.96 54.62 -6.26
CA MET A 371 8.04 55.94 -5.64
C MET A 371 9.13 56.83 -6.27
N LYS A 372 10.24 56.24 -6.74
CA LYS A 372 11.34 56.98 -7.37
C LYS A 372 11.04 57.47 -8.80
N HIS A 373 10.14 56.79 -9.53
CA HIS A 373 9.82 57.11 -10.93
C HIS A 373 8.43 57.73 -11.13
N GLY A 374 7.59 57.74 -10.08
CA GLY A 374 6.26 58.36 -10.08
C GLY A 374 6.23 59.81 -9.58
N MET A 375 7.40 60.40 -9.26
CA MET A 375 7.61 61.82 -8.98
C MET A 375 8.57 62.37 -10.03
#